data_AF-A0A091ANX7-F1
#
_entry.id   AF-A0A091ANX7-F1
#
_cell.length_a   1.000
_cell.length_b   1.000
_cell.length_c   1.000
_cell.angle_alpha   90.00
_cell.angle_beta   90.00
_cell.angle_gamma   90.00
#
_symmetry.space_group_name_H-M   'P 1'
#
loop_
_entity.id
_entity.type
_entity.pdbx_description
1 polymer ?
#
loop_
_entity_poly.entity_id
_entity_poly.type
_entity_poly.pdbx_seq_one_letter_code
_entity_poly.pdbx_strand_id
1 'polypeptide(L)'
;RVLRKEQLYFDMVCEWINRRSLFKMHWGYKRAGMDANEYKKLLESKVYPAYERIKKEIVKRGLFDPTVIYGYYPVRSSDQELLIFDESCGWNSDENANRQPLDAVIGNAKYVFEFPRQRKAPHRALSDFFAHTRDDVLPLTCVSVGDRFSEYEKELYANNEYLEYNMVHGFGVELAEALAEVAHKQIRLDLNIAHDDEGFSLRDVRLNRYQGARYSFGYPACPDLEQSRIIFDLLRPEEFGITLSETFQIHPEQSTTALVVHHKEATYYSI
;
A
#
# COMPACT_ATOMS: atom_id res chain seq x y z
N ARG A 1 0.60 -13.97 -5.60
CA ARG A 1 1.89 -14.27 -4.94
C ARG A 1 1.80 -13.85 -3.47
N VAL A 2 2.46 -14.59 -2.56
CA VAL A 2 2.44 -14.31 -1.11
C VAL A 2 3.87 -14.30 -0.59
N LEU A 3 4.26 -13.23 0.10
CA LEU A 3 5.50 -13.13 0.86
C LEU A 3 5.15 -13.12 2.35
N ARG A 4 5.86 -13.93 3.13
CA ARG A 4 5.69 -14.01 4.58
C ARG A 4 6.98 -13.73 5.32
N LYS A 5 6.93 -13.82 6.65
CA LYS A 5 8.02 -13.56 7.58
C LYS A 5 9.39 -14.13 7.17
N GLU A 6 9.43 -15.31 6.55
CA GLU A 6 10.69 -15.94 6.11
C GLU A 6 11.41 -15.18 4.98
N GLN A 7 10.66 -14.35 4.25
CA GLN A 7 11.14 -13.57 3.11
C GLN A 7 11.24 -12.06 3.43
N LEU A 8 10.73 -11.64 4.59
CA LEU A 8 10.61 -10.25 5.01
C LEU A 8 11.36 -10.04 6.32
N TYR A 9 12.65 -9.75 6.23
CA TYR A 9 13.47 -9.47 7.41
C TYR A 9 13.07 -8.12 8.04
N PHE A 10 12.81 -8.12 9.35
CA PHE A 10 12.35 -6.93 10.08
C PHE A 10 13.27 -5.72 9.91
N ASP A 11 14.58 -5.90 10.02
CA ASP A 11 15.54 -4.81 9.88
C ASP A 11 15.54 -4.23 8.45
N MET A 12 15.39 -5.08 7.44
CA MET A 12 15.26 -4.63 6.05
C MET A 12 14.00 -3.78 5.89
N VAL A 13 12.83 -4.23 6.38
CA VAL A 13 11.58 -3.45 6.31
C VAL A 13 11.71 -2.14 7.11
N CYS A 14 12.47 -2.12 8.20
CA CYS A 14 12.75 -0.89 8.95
C CYS A 14 13.58 0.15 8.16
N GLU A 15 14.31 -0.25 7.11
CA GLU A 15 14.97 0.68 6.19
C GLU A 15 13.95 1.40 5.27
N TRP A 16 12.73 0.87 5.20
CA TRP A 16 11.60 1.42 4.45
C TRP A 16 10.62 2.26 5.29
N ILE A 17 10.88 2.47 6.60
CA ILE A 17 10.04 3.29 7.51
C ILE A 17 10.27 4.80 7.38
N ASN A 18 9.21 5.59 7.10
CA ASN A 18 9.36 7.03 6.89
C ASN A 18 9.54 7.73 8.23
N ARG A 19 10.80 7.75 8.69
CA ARG A 19 11.19 8.33 9.98
C ARG A 19 10.72 9.77 10.16
N ARG A 20 10.61 10.55 9.08
CA ARG A 20 10.10 11.93 9.17
C ARG A 20 8.62 11.92 9.55
N SER A 21 7.82 11.07 8.92
CA SER A 21 6.40 10.90 9.23
C SER A 21 6.24 10.30 10.62
N LEU A 22 6.90 9.19 10.94
CA LEU A 22 6.92 8.57 12.26
C LEU A 22 7.19 9.58 13.38
N PHE A 23 8.29 10.33 13.29
CA PHE A 23 8.71 11.21 14.38
C PHE A 23 7.82 12.45 14.50
N LYS A 24 7.37 13.04 13.38
CA LYS A 24 6.64 14.31 13.41
C LYS A 24 5.13 14.14 13.48
N MET A 25 4.57 13.21 12.71
CA MET A 25 3.13 13.02 12.57
C MET A 25 2.61 12.09 13.66
N HIS A 26 3.24 10.92 13.84
CA HIS A 26 2.78 9.94 14.82
C HIS A 26 3.28 10.24 16.24
N TRP A 27 4.57 10.52 16.43
CA TRP A 27 5.15 10.74 17.77
C TRP A 27 5.17 12.21 18.21
N GLY A 28 4.78 13.13 17.34
CA GLY A 28 4.64 14.55 17.69
C GLY A 28 5.95 15.32 17.93
N TYR A 29 7.13 14.74 17.67
CA TYR A 29 8.44 15.41 17.77
C TYR A 29 8.68 16.38 16.60
N LYS A 30 7.87 17.44 16.55
CA LYS A 30 7.99 18.54 15.60
C LYS A 30 9.03 19.56 16.08
N ARG A 31 9.56 20.35 15.15
CA ARG A 31 10.53 21.41 15.47
C ARG A 31 9.94 22.52 16.34
N ALA A 32 8.65 22.83 16.22
CA ALA A 32 7.88 23.68 17.13
C ALA A 32 8.60 24.97 17.61
N GLY A 33 9.27 25.70 16.70
CA GLY A 33 9.98 26.94 17.03
C GLY A 33 11.40 26.79 17.58
N MET A 34 11.85 25.57 17.89
CA MET A 34 13.25 25.28 18.26
C MET A 34 14.21 25.67 17.14
N ASP A 35 15.43 26.05 17.51
CA ASP A 35 16.49 26.20 16.52
C ASP A 35 16.93 24.82 15.96
N ALA A 36 17.76 24.83 14.91
CA ALA A 36 18.17 23.60 14.24
C ALA A 36 19.03 22.69 15.14
N ASN A 37 19.86 23.27 16.02
CA ASN A 37 20.74 22.53 16.92
C ASN A 37 19.95 21.96 18.10
N GLU A 38 19.01 22.71 18.65
CA GLU A 38 18.09 22.24 19.69
C GLU A 38 17.25 21.06 19.21
N TYR A 39 16.66 21.18 18.01
CA TYR A 39 15.88 20.09 17.41
C TYR A 39 16.75 18.86 17.13
N LYS A 40 17.98 19.06 16.64
CA LYS A 40 18.93 17.97 16.44
C LYS A 40 19.26 17.26 17.76
N LYS A 41 19.54 18.00 18.84
CA LYS A 41 19.77 17.44 20.18
C LYS A 41 18.55 16.66 20.69
N LEU A 42 17.34 17.14 20.45
CA LEU A 42 16.11 16.41 20.81
C LEU A 42 16.03 15.07 20.07
N LEU A 43 16.32 15.06 18.77
CA LEU A 43 16.33 13.83 17.97
C LEU A 43 17.37 12.83 18.49
N GLU A 44 18.59 13.28 18.75
CA GLU A 44 19.71 12.44 19.20
C GLU A 44 19.51 11.90 20.62
N SER A 45 18.97 12.72 21.54
CA SER A 45 18.85 12.34 22.95
C SER A 45 17.57 11.56 23.28
N LYS A 46 16.49 11.74 22.52
CA LYS A 46 15.19 11.13 22.82
C LYS A 46 14.63 10.29 21.68
N VAL A 47 14.56 10.84 20.47
CA VAL A 47 13.79 10.24 19.38
C VAL A 47 14.48 9.01 18.79
N TYR A 48 15.77 9.09 18.45
CA TYR A 48 16.51 7.93 17.94
C TYR A 48 16.66 6.81 18.98
N PRO A 49 16.99 7.09 20.26
CA PRO A 49 16.99 6.06 21.29
C PRO A 49 15.63 5.38 21.46
N ALA A 50 14.53 6.15 21.39
CA ALA A 50 13.19 5.58 21.48
C ALA A 50 12.83 4.69 20.27
N TYR A 51 13.25 5.08 19.08
CA TYR A 51 13.15 4.26 17.86
C TYR A 51 13.88 2.93 17.99
N GLU A 52 15.14 2.95 18.41
CA GLU A 52 15.90 1.71 18.61
C GLU A 52 15.34 0.85 19.75
N ARG A 53 14.78 1.48 20.80
CA ARG A 53 14.11 0.77 21.90
C ARG A 53 12.87 0.03 21.39
N ILE A 54 12.00 0.70 20.63
CA ILE A 54 10.78 0.09 20.09
C ILE A 54 11.11 -1.02 19.09
N LYS A 55 12.08 -0.82 18.21
CA LYS A 55 12.59 -1.88 17.32
C LYS A 55 12.98 -3.13 18.11
N LYS A 56 13.78 -2.98 19.17
CA LYS A 56 14.21 -4.09 20.03
C LYS A 56 13.03 -4.76 20.71
N GLU A 57 12.06 -3.98 21.17
CA GLU A 57 10.87 -4.53 21.83
C GLU A 57 10.00 -5.35 20.87
N ILE A 58 9.78 -4.85 19.64
CA ILE A 58 9.06 -5.57 18.58
C ILE A 58 9.71 -6.93 18.29
N VAL A 59 11.04 -6.96 18.17
CA VAL A 59 11.80 -8.20 17.93
C VAL A 59 11.71 -9.12 19.14
N LYS A 60 11.96 -8.60 20.35
CA LYS A 60 11.95 -9.36 21.60
C LYS A 60 10.61 -10.04 21.86
N ARG A 61 9.50 -9.33 21.60
CA ARG A 61 8.14 -9.85 21.73
C ARG A 61 7.67 -10.65 20.52
N GLY A 62 8.41 -10.62 19.41
CA GLY A 62 8.05 -11.31 18.17
C GLY A 62 6.75 -10.79 17.56
N LEU A 63 6.53 -9.47 17.62
CA LEU A 63 5.29 -8.84 17.14
C LEU A 63 5.22 -8.77 15.61
N PHE A 64 6.37 -8.72 14.95
CA PHE A 64 6.44 -8.65 13.49
C PHE A 64 6.15 -10.02 12.87
N ASP A 65 4.97 -10.14 12.27
CA ASP A 65 4.49 -11.32 11.57
C ASP A 65 3.82 -10.92 10.25
N PRO A 66 4.61 -10.39 9.29
CA PRO A 66 4.07 -9.71 8.13
C PRO A 66 3.49 -10.69 7.11
N THR A 67 2.44 -10.23 6.43
CA THR A 67 1.90 -10.86 5.23
C THR A 67 1.85 -9.82 4.12
N VAL A 68 2.40 -10.16 2.94
CA VAL A 68 2.30 -9.34 1.73
C VAL A 68 1.75 -10.20 0.61
N ILE A 69 0.59 -9.83 0.07
CA ILE A 69 -0.09 -10.50 -1.02
C ILE A 69 -0.14 -9.53 -2.19
N TYR A 70 0.24 -9.99 -3.38
CA TYR A 70 0.04 -9.22 -4.60
C TYR A 70 -0.28 -10.13 -5.78
N GLY A 71 -1.11 -9.64 -6.71
CA GLY A 71 -1.58 -10.36 -7.88
C GLY A 71 -1.71 -9.43 -9.09
N TYR A 72 -1.83 -10.01 -10.28
CA TYR A 72 -1.93 -9.29 -11.55
C TYR A 72 -3.17 -9.78 -12.28
N TYR A 73 -4.08 -8.88 -12.62
CA TYR A 73 -5.36 -9.22 -13.21
C TYR A 73 -5.51 -8.56 -14.58
N PRO A 74 -6.02 -9.28 -15.60
CA PRO A 74 -6.28 -8.69 -16.90
C PRO A 74 -7.43 -7.70 -16.80
N VAL A 75 -7.27 -6.50 -17.37
CA VAL A 75 -8.28 -5.44 -17.29
C VAL A 75 -8.49 -4.70 -18.60
N ARG A 76 -9.64 -4.02 -18.73
CA ARG A 76 -9.88 -3.00 -19.75
C ARG A 76 -10.66 -1.83 -19.20
N SER A 77 -10.32 -0.64 -19.67
CA SER A 77 -11.05 0.58 -19.33
C SER A 77 -12.31 0.77 -20.18
N SER A 78 -13.37 1.27 -19.55
CA SER A 78 -14.64 1.64 -20.18
C SER A 78 -15.18 2.91 -19.50
N ASP A 79 -14.82 4.09 -20.02
CA ASP A 79 -15.07 5.39 -19.36
C ASP A 79 -14.60 5.42 -17.89
N GLN A 80 -15.52 5.41 -16.92
CA GLN A 80 -15.25 5.45 -15.47
C GLN A 80 -15.09 4.05 -14.87
N GLU A 81 -15.25 3.01 -15.66
CA GLU A 81 -15.17 1.62 -15.22
C GLU A 81 -13.82 1.01 -15.58
N LEU A 82 -13.32 0.14 -14.71
CA LEU A 82 -12.22 -0.76 -14.98
C LEU A 82 -12.73 -2.20 -14.84
N LEU A 83 -12.91 -2.83 -15.99
CA LEU A 83 -13.42 -4.20 -16.13
C LEU A 83 -12.30 -5.17 -15.82
N ILE A 84 -12.52 -6.11 -14.91
CA ILE A 84 -11.54 -7.12 -14.50
C ILE A 84 -11.99 -8.47 -15.04
N PHE A 85 -11.11 -9.12 -15.79
CA PHE A 85 -11.36 -10.43 -16.37
C PHE A 85 -10.76 -11.54 -15.51
N ASP A 86 -11.16 -12.76 -15.82
CA ASP A 86 -10.64 -13.97 -15.19
C ASP A 86 -9.12 -14.11 -15.43
N GLU A 87 -8.40 -14.72 -14.48
CA GLU A 87 -6.95 -14.94 -14.61
C GLU A 87 -6.58 -15.75 -15.86
N SER A 88 -7.48 -16.59 -16.37
CA SER A 88 -7.30 -17.33 -17.63
C SER A 88 -7.18 -16.42 -18.87
N CYS A 89 -7.57 -15.15 -18.78
CA CYS A 89 -7.34 -14.12 -19.81
C CYS A 89 -5.95 -13.49 -19.71
N GLY A 90 -5.09 -13.93 -18.77
CA GLY A 90 -3.73 -13.45 -18.60
C GLY A 90 -2.85 -13.66 -19.83
N TRP A 91 -1.87 -12.78 -20.00
CA TRP A 91 -0.92 -12.79 -21.12
C TRP A 91 0.52 -12.58 -20.60
N ASN A 92 1.50 -13.17 -21.29
CA ASN A 92 2.92 -13.12 -20.89
C ASN A 92 3.81 -12.28 -21.83
N SER A 93 3.28 -11.88 -22.99
CA SER A 93 3.92 -10.95 -23.91
C SER A 93 2.86 -10.08 -24.59
N ASP A 94 3.22 -8.85 -24.96
CA ASP A 94 2.28 -7.90 -25.55
C ASP A 94 1.61 -8.46 -26.82
N GLU A 95 2.33 -9.26 -27.60
CA GLU A 95 1.84 -9.93 -28.81
C GLU A 95 0.62 -10.83 -28.52
N ASN A 96 0.58 -11.45 -27.34
CA ASN A 96 -0.48 -12.38 -26.93
C ASN A 96 -1.66 -11.71 -26.23
N ALA A 97 -1.59 -10.40 -25.95
CA ALA A 97 -2.70 -9.69 -25.34
C ALA A 97 -3.92 -9.68 -26.28
N ASN A 98 -5.11 -9.96 -25.72
CA ASN A 98 -6.34 -9.94 -26.50
C ASN A 98 -6.61 -8.51 -27.00
N ARG A 99 -6.97 -8.38 -28.29
CA ARG A 99 -7.29 -7.12 -28.99
C ARG A 99 -8.65 -7.16 -29.68
N GLN A 100 -9.48 -8.16 -29.35
CA GLN A 100 -10.88 -8.18 -29.79
C GLN A 100 -11.59 -6.88 -29.32
N PRO A 101 -12.55 -6.35 -30.08
CA PRO A 101 -13.31 -5.16 -29.66
C PRO A 101 -13.94 -5.34 -28.28
N LEU A 102 -14.02 -4.26 -27.49
CA LEU A 102 -14.53 -4.33 -26.11
C LEU A 102 -15.93 -4.95 -26.04
N ASP A 103 -16.82 -4.60 -26.97
CA ASP A 103 -18.20 -5.13 -27.05
C ASP A 103 -18.25 -6.66 -27.16
N ALA A 104 -17.20 -7.29 -27.70
CA ALA A 104 -17.13 -8.74 -27.83
C ALA A 104 -16.70 -9.44 -26.53
N VAL A 105 -16.07 -8.72 -25.60
CA VAL A 105 -15.48 -9.29 -24.38
C VAL A 105 -16.06 -8.73 -23.09
N ILE A 106 -16.77 -7.60 -23.13
CA ILE A 106 -17.29 -6.90 -21.93
C ILE A 106 -18.15 -7.80 -21.05
N GLY A 107 -18.98 -8.67 -21.65
CA GLY A 107 -19.81 -9.64 -20.92
C GLY A 107 -19.03 -10.73 -20.16
N ASN A 108 -17.72 -10.84 -20.38
CA ASN A 108 -16.85 -11.78 -19.67
C ASN A 108 -16.20 -11.18 -18.42
N ALA A 109 -16.36 -9.88 -18.16
CA ALA A 109 -15.85 -9.24 -16.95
C ALA A 109 -16.43 -9.93 -15.70
N LYS A 110 -15.55 -10.23 -14.73
CA LYS A 110 -15.90 -10.87 -13.47
C LYS A 110 -16.19 -9.85 -12.38
N TYR A 111 -15.46 -8.75 -12.40
CA TYR A 111 -15.60 -7.64 -11.47
C TYR A 111 -15.47 -6.32 -12.23
N VAL A 112 -16.00 -5.26 -11.64
CA VAL A 112 -15.92 -3.90 -12.19
C VAL A 112 -15.54 -2.96 -11.04
N PHE A 113 -14.45 -2.21 -11.20
CA PHE A 113 -14.22 -1.03 -10.37
C PHE A 113 -14.85 0.19 -11.02
N GLU A 114 -15.46 1.04 -10.21
CA GLU A 114 -16.06 2.31 -10.62
C GLU A 114 -15.25 3.47 -10.04
N PHE A 115 -14.77 4.36 -10.90
CA PHE A 115 -13.92 5.48 -10.51
C PHE A 115 -14.55 6.82 -10.85
N PRO A 116 -14.74 7.72 -9.86
CA PRO A 116 -15.31 9.02 -10.12
C PRO A 116 -14.39 9.87 -11.00
N ARG A 117 -14.97 10.58 -11.95
CA ARG A 117 -14.26 11.53 -12.80
C ARG A 117 -14.10 12.90 -12.14
N GLN A 118 -12.90 13.48 -12.20
CA GLN A 118 -12.64 14.83 -11.69
C GLN A 118 -13.58 15.86 -12.32
N ARG A 119 -14.17 16.73 -11.50
CA ARG A 119 -15.08 17.78 -12.01
C ARG A 119 -14.36 18.90 -12.73
N LYS A 120 -13.06 19.10 -12.45
CA LYS A 120 -12.22 20.13 -13.06
C LYS A 120 -11.21 19.49 -14.00
N ALA A 121 -10.75 20.25 -14.98
CA ALA A 121 -9.67 19.84 -15.87
C ALA A 121 -8.46 19.34 -15.04
N PRO A 122 -7.82 18.23 -15.45
CA PRO A 122 -7.99 17.55 -16.73
C PRO A 122 -9.04 16.42 -16.74
N HIS A 123 -9.99 16.39 -15.81
CA HIS A 123 -11.10 15.42 -15.79
C HIS A 123 -10.66 13.95 -15.69
N ARG A 124 -9.65 13.65 -14.87
CA ARG A 124 -9.11 12.30 -14.70
C ARG A 124 -10.10 11.37 -14.01
N ALA A 125 -10.10 10.11 -14.41
CA ALA A 125 -10.58 8.95 -13.66
C ALA A 125 -9.46 7.89 -13.62
N LEU A 126 -9.44 6.99 -12.62
CA LEU A 126 -8.35 6.00 -12.52
C LEU A 126 -8.38 4.99 -13.67
N SER A 127 -9.57 4.71 -14.21
CA SER A 127 -9.78 3.89 -15.42
C SER A 127 -9.05 4.43 -16.65
N ASP A 128 -8.88 5.74 -16.78
CA ASP A 128 -8.24 6.38 -17.94
C ASP A 128 -6.78 5.93 -18.14
N PHE A 129 -6.13 5.41 -17.10
CA PHE A 129 -4.74 4.97 -17.13
C PHE A 129 -4.54 3.53 -17.63
N PHE A 130 -5.61 2.84 -17.99
CA PHE A 130 -5.57 1.46 -18.49
C PHE A 130 -6.08 1.40 -19.94
N ALA A 131 -5.61 0.42 -20.71
CA ALA A 131 -5.97 0.28 -22.10
C ALA A 131 -7.46 -0.09 -22.30
N HIS A 132 -8.08 0.55 -23.29
CA HIS A 132 -9.44 0.24 -23.74
C HIS A 132 -9.46 -0.82 -24.85
N THR A 133 -8.48 -0.76 -25.76
CA THR A 133 -8.47 -1.51 -27.03
C THR A 133 -7.78 -2.88 -26.95
N ARG A 134 -7.13 -3.17 -25.83
CA ARG A 134 -6.43 -4.43 -25.56
C ARG A 134 -6.47 -4.74 -24.08
N ASP A 135 -6.26 -5.99 -23.72
CA ASP A 135 -6.11 -6.38 -22.31
C ASP A 135 -4.87 -5.71 -21.72
N ASP A 136 -5.09 -4.95 -20.66
CA ASP A 136 -4.04 -4.36 -19.82
C ASP A 136 -3.86 -5.20 -18.54
N VAL A 137 -2.97 -4.77 -17.66
CA VAL A 137 -2.71 -5.44 -16.38
C VAL A 137 -2.96 -4.51 -15.20
N LEU A 138 -3.72 -5.01 -14.22
CA LEU A 138 -3.93 -4.37 -12.94
C LEU A 138 -3.24 -5.17 -11.82
N PRO A 139 -2.13 -4.68 -11.27
CA PRO A 139 -1.61 -5.20 -10.02
C PRO A 139 -2.46 -4.74 -8.83
N LEU A 140 -2.76 -5.67 -7.93
CA LEU A 140 -3.40 -5.42 -6.65
C LEU A 140 -2.51 -5.88 -5.50
N THR A 141 -2.56 -5.20 -4.37
CA THR A 141 -1.83 -5.55 -3.14
C THR A 141 -2.74 -5.61 -1.92
N CYS A 142 -2.37 -6.47 -0.98
CA CYS A 142 -2.84 -6.48 0.40
C CYS A 142 -1.64 -6.76 1.30
N VAL A 143 -1.35 -5.88 2.24
CA VAL A 143 -0.22 -6.05 3.18
C VAL A 143 -0.71 -5.91 4.61
N SER A 144 -0.05 -6.60 5.53
CA SER A 144 -0.29 -6.51 6.97
C SER A 144 1.01 -6.73 7.73
N VAL A 145 1.18 -6.03 8.86
CA VAL A 145 2.29 -6.27 9.80
C VAL A 145 2.04 -7.46 10.74
N GLY A 146 0.81 -7.99 10.75
CA GLY A 146 0.36 -9.05 11.64
C GLY A 146 -0.58 -8.57 12.76
N ASP A 147 -1.36 -9.49 13.31
CA ASP A 147 -2.34 -9.28 14.37
C ASP A 147 -1.72 -8.99 15.75
N ARG A 148 -0.52 -9.52 16.01
CA ARG A 148 0.23 -9.36 17.26
C ARG A 148 0.47 -7.89 17.65
N PHE A 149 0.57 -6.98 16.67
CA PHE A 149 0.64 -5.55 16.94
C PHE A 149 -0.63 -5.04 17.61
N SER A 150 -1.80 -5.38 17.05
CA SER A 150 -3.09 -4.97 17.60
C SER A 150 -3.34 -5.57 19.00
N GLU A 151 -2.88 -6.78 19.26
CA GLU A 151 -2.96 -7.39 20.60
C GLU A 151 -2.10 -6.63 21.63
N TYR A 152 -0.87 -6.30 21.26
CA TYR A 152 0.05 -5.57 22.12
C TYR A 152 -0.41 -4.11 22.35
N GLU A 153 -0.94 -3.46 21.33
CA GLU A 153 -1.55 -2.13 21.44
C GLU A 153 -2.72 -2.14 22.44
N LYS A 154 -3.58 -3.17 22.41
CA LYS A 154 -4.67 -3.33 23.38
C LYS A 154 -4.15 -3.54 24.81
N GLU A 155 -3.08 -4.33 24.99
CA GLU A 155 -2.41 -4.53 26.29
C GLU A 155 -1.92 -3.20 26.87
N LEU A 156 -1.19 -2.42 26.08
CA LEU A 156 -0.67 -1.11 26.50
C LEU A 156 -1.79 -0.13 26.85
N TYR A 157 -2.86 -0.11 26.05
CA TYR A 157 -4.01 0.75 26.31
C TYR A 157 -4.72 0.35 27.62
N ALA A 158 -4.95 -0.94 27.85
CA ALA A 158 -5.58 -1.45 29.08
C ALA A 158 -4.75 -1.15 30.34
N ASN A 159 -3.42 -1.12 30.20
CA ASN A 159 -2.49 -0.78 31.28
C ASN A 159 -2.32 0.73 31.51
N ASN A 160 -3.05 1.59 30.78
CA ASN A 160 -2.90 3.05 30.78
C ASN A 160 -1.51 3.55 30.31
N GLU A 161 -0.81 2.75 29.50
CA GLU A 161 0.51 3.08 28.94
C GLU A 161 0.37 3.88 27.63
N TYR A 162 -0.42 4.96 27.66
CA TYR A 162 -0.85 5.68 26.45
C TYR A 162 0.28 6.24 25.59
N LEU A 163 1.39 6.67 26.20
CA LEU A 163 2.56 7.13 25.45
C LEU A 163 3.17 5.97 24.67
N GLU A 164 3.37 4.82 25.32
CA GLU A 164 3.94 3.65 24.68
C GLU A 164 3.03 3.12 23.59
N TYR A 165 1.72 3.05 23.86
CA TYR A 165 0.68 2.73 22.88
C TYR A 165 0.82 3.59 21.62
N ASN A 166 0.83 4.92 21.76
CA ASN A 166 0.92 5.83 20.62
C ASN A 166 2.23 5.63 19.84
N MET A 167 3.32 5.33 20.55
CA MET A 167 4.61 5.12 19.90
C MET A 167 4.66 3.81 19.10
N VAL A 168 4.13 2.72 19.67
CA VAL A 168 4.01 1.41 19.02
C VAL A 168 3.05 1.48 17.83
N HIS A 169 1.89 2.10 18.02
CA HIS A 169 0.90 2.31 16.96
C HIS A 169 1.49 3.08 15.77
N GLY A 170 2.15 4.21 16.04
CA GLY A 170 2.83 4.97 14.99
C GLY A 170 3.89 4.14 14.25
N PHE A 171 4.61 3.27 14.96
CA PHE A 171 5.59 2.38 14.35
C PHE A 171 4.91 1.30 13.48
N GLY A 172 3.79 0.74 13.94
CA GLY A 172 2.97 -0.23 13.20
C GLY A 172 2.42 0.33 11.89
N VAL A 173 1.88 1.55 11.91
CA VAL A 173 1.41 2.25 10.70
C VAL A 173 2.53 2.39 9.68
N GLU A 174 3.70 2.85 10.11
CA GLU A 174 4.85 3.07 9.23
C GLU A 174 5.48 1.76 8.73
N LEU A 175 5.36 0.66 9.49
CA LEU A 175 5.71 -0.68 9.01
C LEU A 175 4.75 -1.17 7.93
N ALA A 176 3.44 -0.93 8.08
CA ALA A 176 2.46 -1.30 7.07
C ALA A 176 2.71 -0.55 5.75
N GLU A 177 3.01 0.75 5.82
CA GLU A 177 3.43 1.54 4.65
C GLU A 177 4.75 1.06 4.06
N ALA A 178 5.74 0.72 4.90
CA ALA A 178 7.00 0.14 4.46
C ALA A 178 6.79 -1.17 3.67
N LEU A 179 5.92 -2.06 4.15
CA LEU A 179 5.55 -3.30 3.44
C LEU A 179 4.83 -3.00 2.13
N ALA A 180 3.94 -2.01 2.11
CA ALA A 180 3.26 -1.58 0.89
C ALA A 180 4.25 -1.06 -0.15
N GLU A 181 5.28 -0.34 0.26
CA GLU A 181 6.36 0.13 -0.63
C GLU A 181 7.23 -1.01 -1.16
N VAL A 182 7.55 -2.01 -0.33
CA VAL A 182 8.27 -3.22 -0.77
C VAL A 182 7.47 -3.96 -1.84
N ALA A 183 6.17 -4.17 -1.61
CA ALA A 183 5.27 -4.78 -2.59
C ALA A 183 5.20 -3.96 -3.89
N HIS A 184 5.07 -2.64 -3.77
CA HIS A 184 5.01 -1.73 -4.90
C HIS A 184 6.31 -1.72 -5.71
N LYS A 185 7.47 -1.73 -5.05
CA LYS A 185 8.78 -1.85 -5.71
C LYS A 185 8.90 -3.17 -6.46
N GLN A 186 8.50 -4.29 -5.85
CA GLN A 186 8.49 -5.59 -6.52
C GLN A 186 7.59 -5.57 -7.76
N ILE A 187 6.41 -4.95 -7.70
CA ILE A 187 5.52 -4.82 -8.85
C ILE A 187 6.17 -4.01 -9.98
N ARG A 188 6.85 -2.90 -9.66
CA ARG A 188 7.56 -2.11 -10.67
C ARG A 188 8.71 -2.88 -11.32
N LEU A 189 9.43 -3.71 -10.55
CA LEU A 189 10.46 -4.61 -11.09
C LEU A 189 9.84 -5.66 -12.02
N ASP A 190 8.74 -6.30 -11.60
CA ASP A 190 8.04 -7.33 -12.39
C ASP A 190 7.49 -6.75 -13.71
N LEU A 191 7.02 -5.50 -13.71
CA LEU A 191 6.54 -4.80 -14.90
C LEU A 191 7.67 -4.13 -15.71
N ASN A 192 8.92 -4.23 -15.27
CA ASN A 192 10.08 -3.58 -15.89
C ASN A 192 9.92 -2.05 -16.07
N ILE A 193 9.35 -1.39 -15.06
CA ILE A 193 9.16 0.07 -15.01
C ILE A 193 9.88 0.73 -13.83
N ALA A 194 10.65 -0.04 -13.07
CA ALA A 194 11.55 0.48 -12.05
C ALA A 194 12.77 1.14 -12.72
N HIS A 195 13.17 2.30 -12.22
CA HIS A 195 14.38 2.98 -12.68
C HIS A 195 15.66 2.33 -12.10
N ASP A 196 16.76 2.36 -12.86
CA ASP A 196 18.06 1.78 -12.46
C ASP A 196 18.66 2.44 -11.20
N ASP A 197 18.31 3.69 -10.89
CA ASP A 197 18.79 4.42 -9.71
C ASP A 197 17.92 4.20 -8.46
N GLU A 198 16.83 3.43 -8.57
CA GLU A 198 16.02 3.05 -7.42
C GLU A 198 16.70 1.94 -6.61
N GLY A 199 17.37 2.31 -5.51
CA GLY A 199 17.93 1.37 -4.54
C GLY A 199 16.89 0.60 -3.72
N PHE A 200 17.37 -0.04 -2.64
CA PHE A 200 16.58 -0.91 -1.75
C PHE A 200 16.10 -0.23 -0.47
N SER A 201 16.00 1.11 -0.44
CA SER A 201 15.72 1.88 0.77
C SER A 201 14.65 2.95 0.57
N LEU A 202 14.13 3.51 1.66
CA LEU A 202 13.25 4.68 1.57
C LEU A 202 13.82 5.90 0.86
N ARG A 203 15.16 6.04 0.75
CA ARG A 203 15.75 7.16 0.00
C ARG A 203 15.35 7.12 -1.48
N ASP A 204 14.90 5.96 -1.92
CA ASP A 204 14.45 5.62 -3.27
C ASP A 204 12.94 5.85 -3.43
N VAL A 205 12.16 5.76 -2.34
CA VAL A 205 10.75 6.16 -2.27
C VAL A 205 10.66 7.69 -2.17
N ARG A 206 10.93 8.36 -3.29
CA ARG A 206 10.51 9.75 -3.47
C ARG A 206 9.28 9.70 -4.36
N LEU A 207 8.14 10.15 -3.83
CA LEU A 207 6.81 10.18 -4.47
C LEU A 207 6.79 10.71 -5.92
N ASN A 208 7.86 11.34 -6.40
CA ASN A 208 8.00 11.93 -7.72
C ASN A 208 9.16 11.33 -8.55
N ARG A 209 9.69 10.14 -8.20
CA ARG A 209 10.84 9.54 -8.89
C ARG A 209 10.59 8.17 -9.52
N TYR A 210 9.60 7.43 -9.04
CA TYR A 210 9.24 6.14 -9.65
C TYR A 210 8.05 6.30 -10.61
N GLN A 211 7.95 5.38 -11.58
CA GLN A 211 6.81 5.31 -12.49
C GLN A 211 5.59 4.70 -11.80
N GLY A 212 4.41 5.28 -12.02
CA GLY A 212 3.14 4.77 -11.50
C GLY A 212 2.80 5.24 -10.08
N ALA A 213 1.62 4.87 -9.61
CA ALA A 213 1.11 5.20 -8.29
C ALA A 213 0.22 4.09 -7.72
N ARG A 214 0.19 3.94 -6.39
CA ARG A 214 -0.72 3.01 -5.69
C ARG A 214 -1.88 3.78 -5.08
N TYR A 215 -3.11 3.30 -5.25
CA TYR A 215 -4.32 3.92 -4.72
C TYR A 215 -5.07 2.93 -3.84
N SER A 216 -5.52 3.40 -2.68
CA SER A 216 -6.32 2.63 -1.75
C SER A 216 -7.72 3.20 -1.69
N PHE A 217 -8.73 2.34 -1.68
CA PHE A 217 -10.11 2.78 -1.53
C PHE A 217 -10.30 3.57 -0.22
N GLY A 218 -11.18 4.57 -0.26
CA GLY A 218 -11.33 5.57 0.81
C GLY A 218 -10.46 6.82 0.64
N TYR A 219 -9.47 6.80 -0.26
CA TYR A 219 -8.66 7.99 -0.59
C TYR A 219 -9.31 8.86 -1.66
N PRO A 220 -8.89 10.13 -1.80
CA PRO A 220 -9.56 11.11 -2.65
C PRO A 220 -9.70 10.75 -4.14
N ALA A 221 -8.92 9.82 -4.71
CA ALA A 221 -9.08 9.40 -6.11
C ALA A 221 -10.03 8.20 -6.29
N CYS A 222 -10.29 7.44 -5.23
CA CYS A 222 -11.20 6.29 -5.20
C CYS A 222 -11.88 6.22 -3.81
N PRO A 223 -12.81 7.15 -3.52
CA PRO A 223 -13.32 7.37 -2.17
C PRO A 223 -14.26 6.27 -1.67
N ASP A 224 -14.74 5.41 -2.55
CA ASP A 224 -15.71 4.36 -2.24
C ASP A 224 -15.02 3.15 -1.59
N LEU A 225 -15.23 2.98 -0.28
CA LEU A 225 -14.64 1.90 0.51
C LEU A 225 -15.19 0.51 0.16
N GLU A 226 -16.43 0.42 -0.33
CA GLU A 226 -17.11 -0.86 -0.61
C GLU A 226 -16.37 -1.68 -1.67
N GLN A 227 -15.77 -0.98 -2.64
CA GLN A 227 -14.96 -1.61 -3.69
C GLN A 227 -13.72 -2.36 -3.17
N SER A 228 -13.31 -2.15 -1.90
CA SER A 228 -12.28 -2.99 -1.25
C SER A 228 -12.67 -4.47 -1.23
N ARG A 229 -13.97 -4.81 -1.23
CA ARG A 229 -14.45 -6.20 -1.29
C ARG A 229 -13.93 -6.93 -2.53
N ILE A 230 -13.87 -6.26 -3.69
CA ILE A 230 -13.36 -6.84 -4.93
C ILE A 230 -11.87 -7.20 -4.78
N ILE A 231 -11.07 -6.35 -4.12
CA ILE A 231 -9.66 -6.67 -3.83
C ILE A 231 -9.56 -7.91 -2.94
N PHE A 232 -10.42 -8.04 -1.93
CA PHE A 232 -10.46 -9.20 -1.05
C PHE A 232 -10.91 -10.47 -1.79
N ASP A 233 -11.91 -10.39 -2.67
CA ASP A 233 -12.35 -11.54 -3.47
C ASP A 233 -11.25 -12.06 -4.39
N LEU A 234 -10.47 -11.15 -4.98
CA LEU A 234 -9.36 -11.48 -5.87
C LEU A 234 -8.13 -12.00 -5.11
N LEU A 235 -7.67 -11.30 -4.06
CA LEU A 235 -6.44 -11.65 -3.35
C LEU A 235 -6.61 -12.68 -2.24
N ARG A 236 -7.86 -12.90 -1.77
CA ARG A 236 -8.23 -13.83 -0.69
C ARG A 236 -7.38 -13.68 0.59
N PRO A 237 -7.18 -12.45 1.09
CA PRO A 237 -6.32 -12.20 2.26
C PRO A 237 -6.87 -12.83 3.55
N GLU A 238 -8.15 -13.23 3.59
CA GLU A 238 -8.77 -13.93 4.72
C GLU A 238 -8.10 -15.27 5.03
N GLU A 239 -7.49 -15.93 4.03
CA GLU A 239 -6.69 -17.16 4.23
C GLU A 239 -5.46 -16.94 5.10
N PHE A 240 -5.05 -15.69 5.26
CA PHE A 240 -3.90 -15.27 6.04
C PHE A 240 -4.31 -14.46 7.28
N GLY A 241 -5.58 -14.52 7.67
CA GLY A 241 -6.09 -13.87 8.88
C GLY A 241 -6.35 -12.36 8.73
N ILE A 242 -6.32 -11.83 7.50
CA ILE A 242 -6.65 -10.43 7.22
C ILE A 242 -8.11 -10.37 6.74
N THR A 243 -8.98 -9.72 7.49
CA THR A 243 -10.43 -9.69 7.23
C THR A 243 -10.93 -8.28 6.92
N LEU A 244 -12.11 -8.22 6.31
CA LEU A 244 -12.83 -6.98 6.01
C LEU A 244 -14.10 -6.95 6.88
N SER A 245 -14.29 -5.87 7.63
CA SER A 245 -15.50 -5.69 8.45
C SER A 245 -16.73 -5.40 7.59
N GLU A 246 -17.92 -5.40 8.22
CA GLU A 246 -19.17 -4.97 7.58
C GLU A 246 -19.13 -3.52 7.06
N THR A 247 -18.25 -2.69 7.64
CA THR A 247 -18.03 -1.29 7.24
C THR A 247 -16.79 -1.13 6.35
N PHE A 248 -16.31 -2.22 5.76
CA PHE A 248 -15.15 -2.24 4.86
C PHE A 248 -13.83 -1.78 5.49
N GLN A 249 -13.69 -1.91 6.81
CA GLN A 249 -12.43 -1.68 7.51
C GLN A 249 -11.60 -2.97 7.52
N ILE A 250 -10.30 -2.83 7.31
CA ILE A 250 -9.38 -3.97 7.28
C ILE A 250 -8.93 -4.31 8.72
N HIS A 251 -8.95 -5.59 9.05
CA HIS A 251 -8.40 -6.14 10.29
C HIS A 251 -7.30 -7.15 9.99
N PRO A 252 -6.14 -7.13 10.68
CA PRO A 252 -5.76 -6.15 11.70
C PRO A 252 -5.56 -4.75 11.11
N GLU A 253 -5.68 -3.72 11.96
CA GLU A 253 -5.74 -2.31 11.52
C GLU A 253 -4.47 -1.85 10.78
N GLN A 254 -3.31 -2.42 11.15
CA GLN A 254 -2.03 -2.15 10.50
C GLN A 254 -1.87 -2.97 9.23
N SER A 255 -2.84 -2.80 8.34
CA SER A 255 -2.94 -3.42 7.03
C SER A 255 -3.41 -2.41 6.00
N THR A 256 -3.01 -2.58 4.74
CA THR A 256 -3.50 -1.75 3.64
C THR A 256 -3.64 -2.56 2.37
N THR A 257 -4.63 -2.20 1.56
CA THR A 257 -4.82 -2.70 0.20
C THR A 257 -4.62 -1.58 -0.80
N ALA A 258 -4.09 -1.89 -1.97
CA ALA A 258 -4.02 -0.91 -3.04
C ALA A 258 -4.17 -1.54 -4.42
N LEU A 259 -4.67 -0.75 -5.35
CA LEU A 259 -4.48 -0.96 -6.77
C LEU A 259 -3.25 -0.18 -7.26
N VAL A 260 -2.45 -0.76 -8.14
CA VAL A 260 -1.27 -0.11 -8.71
C VAL A 260 -1.57 0.32 -10.14
N VAL A 261 -1.58 1.63 -10.37
CA VAL A 261 -1.66 2.21 -11.71
C VAL A 261 -0.24 2.39 -12.22
N HIS A 262 0.15 1.56 -13.19
CA HIS A 262 1.52 1.47 -13.68
C HIS A 262 1.86 2.51 -14.77
N HIS A 263 0.85 3.23 -15.29
CA HIS A 263 1.00 4.25 -16.32
C HIS A 263 1.94 5.40 -15.86
N LYS A 264 2.81 5.86 -16.76
CA LYS A 264 3.85 6.86 -16.44
C LYS A 264 3.34 8.24 -16.00
N GLU A 265 2.12 8.58 -16.39
CA GLU A 265 1.48 9.86 -16.02
C GLU A 265 0.59 9.75 -14.78
N ALA A 266 0.49 8.56 -14.18
CA ALA A 266 -0.27 8.37 -12.96
C ALA A 266 0.37 9.13 -11.80
N THR A 267 -0.42 10.01 -11.17
CA THR A 267 -0.03 10.86 -10.06
C THR A 267 -1.21 10.99 -9.11
N TYR A 268 -0.97 11.18 -7.81
CA TYR A 268 -2.05 11.35 -6.85
C TYR A 268 -2.92 12.59 -7.15
N TYR A 269 -4.24 12.43 -7.14
CA TYR A 269 -5.22 13.51 -7.32
C TYR A 269 -6.47 13.28 -6.45
N SER A 270 -7.38 14.26 -6.46
CA SER A 270 -8.69 14.21 -5.80
C SER A 270 -9.82 14.45 -6.80
N ILE A 271 -10.99 13.82 -6.64
CA ILE A 271 -12.20 14.04 -7.46
C ILE A 271 -12.70 15.50 -7.39
#